data_AF-A0A486NWC2-F1
#
_entry.id   AF-A0A486NWC2-F1
#
_cell.length_a   1.000
_cell.length_b   1.000
_cell.length_c   1.000
_cell.angle_alpha   90.00
_cell.angle_beta   90.00
_cell.angle_gamma   90.00
#
_symmetry.space_group_name_H-M   'P 1'
#
loop_
_entity.id
_entity.type
_entity.pdbx_description
1 polymer ?
#
loop_
_entity_poly.entity_id
_entity_poly.type
_entity_poly.pdbx_seq_one_letter_code
_entity_poly.pdbx_strand_id
1 'polypeptide(L)' 'MKVAIEVNGEVIWYRDSEKQEGMASLGYLKDGTQQKIIAALEEALFQAKGQMLLPDYVD' A
#
# COMPACT_ATOMS: atom_id res chain seq x y z
N MET A 1 -3.10 -10.87 6.17
CA MET A 1 -2.33 -10.69 4.92
C MET A 1 -1.16 -9.79 5.24
N LYS A 2 0.07 -10.22 4.93
CA LYS A 2 1.28 -9.42 5.10
C LYS A 2 1.70 -8.79 3.78
N VAL A 3 1.98 -7.49 3.82
CA VAL A 3 2.56 -6.73 2.70
C VAL A 3 3.85 -6.08 3.20
N ALA A 4 4.93 -6.20 2.41
CA ALA A 4 6.24 -5.66 2.75
C ALA A 4 6.83 -4.91 1.56
N ILE A 5 7.62 -3.88 1.86
CA ILE A 5 8.43 -3.14 0.89
C ILE A 5 9.89 -3.41 1.23
N GLU A 6 10.64 -3.87 0.23
CA GLU A 6 12.04 -4.25 0.34
C GLU A 6 12.91 -3.38 -0.57
N VAL A 7 14.06 -2.96 -0.06
CA VAL A 7 15.10 -2.28 -0.83
C VAL A 7 16.41 -3.02 -0.58
N ASN A 8 17.08 -3.46 -1.65
CA ASN A 8 18.33 -4.22 -1.57
C ASN A 8 18.23 -5.49 -0.68
N GLY A 9 17.06 -6.13 -0.63
CA GLY A 9 16.82 -7.33 0.19
C GLY A 9 16.55 -7.05 1.67
N GLU A 10 16.47 -5.78 2.09
CA GLU A 10 16.06 -5.38 3.43
C GLU A 10 14.62 -4.87 3.44
N VAL A 11 13.79 -5.43 4.34
CA VAL A 11 12.43 -4.93 4.57
C VAL A 11 12.52 -3.62 5.31
N ILE A 12 12.09 -2.53 4.68
CA ILE A 12 12.11 -1.18 5.27
C ILE A 12 10.72 -0.71 5.74
N TRP A 13 9.68 -1.41 5.30
CA TRP A 13 8.31 -1.19 5.75
C TRP A 13 7.52 -2.49 5.61
N TYR A 14 6.63 -2.78 6.57
CA TYR A 14 5.63 -3.83 6.37
C TYR A 14 4.36 -3.56 7.18
N ARG A 15 3.26 -4.15 6.72
CA ARG A 15 2.00 -4.24 7.46
C ARG A 15 1.52 -5.68 7.46
N ASP A 16 1.21 -6.21 8.63
CA ASP A 16 0.52 -7.48 8.80
C ASP A 16 -0.87 -7.22 9.37
N SER A 17 -1.89 -7.39 8.54
CA SER A 17 -3.28 -7.13 8.95
C SER A 17 -3.85 -8.20 9.88
N GLU A 18 -3.32 -9.43 9.84
CA GLU A 18 -3.82 -10.53 10.68
C GLU A 18 -3.30 -10.41 12.10
N LYS A 19 -2.02 -10.04 12.24
CA LYS A 19 -1.37 -9.87 13.55
C LYS A 19 -1.53 -8.46 14.12
N GLN A 20 -2.06 -7.53 13.32
CA GLN A 20 -2.14 -6.10 13.62
C GLN A 20 -0.76 -5.43 13.83
N GLU A 21 0.30 -6.05 13.36
CA GLU A 21 1.69 -5.58 13.50
C GLU A 21 2.14 -4.76 12.28
N GLY A 22 3.25 -4.04 12.43
CA GLY A 22 3.85 -3.30 11.34
C GLY A 22 5.17 -2.64 11.73
N MET A 23 5.95 -2.30 10.71
CA MET A 23 7.17 -1.51 10.85
C MET A 23 7.14 -0.37 9.85
N ALA A 24 7.41 0.85 10.32
CA ALA A 24 7.62 2.01 9.48
C ALA A 24 9.08 2.46 9.53
N SER A 25 9.68 2.74 8.37
CA SER A 25 10.99 3.39 8.31
C SER A 25 10.90 4.80 8.89
N LEU A 26 11.76 5.10 9.86
CA LEU A 26 11.87 6.45 10.45
C LEU A 26 12.28 7.50 9.40
N GLY A 27 13.04 7.10 8.37
CA GLY A 27 13.35 7.95 7.23
C GLY A 27 12.10 8.35 6.46
N TYR A 28 11.25 7.35 6.17
CA TYR A 28 10.00 7.55 5.40
C TYR A 28 8.96 8.39 6.14
N LEU A 29 8.95 8.31 7.46
CA LEU A 29 8.14 9.18 8.29
C LEU A 29 8.62 10.64 8.21
N LYS A 30 9.94 10.87 8.16
CA LYS A 30 10.54 12.21 8.13
C LYS A 30 10.47 12.88 6.77
N ASP A 31 10.68 12.13 5.69
CA ASP A 31 10.74 12.68 4.32
C ASP A 31 9.38 12.68 3.59
N GLY A 32 8.33 12.20 4.25
CA GLY A 32 6.97 12.15 3.71
C GLY A 32 6.69 10.96 2.80
N THR A 33 7.65 10.05 2.61
CA THR A 33 7.48 8.86 1.77
C THR A 33 6.36 7.96 2.28
N GLN A 34 6.17 7.86 3.60
CA GLN A 34 5.07 7.08 4.18
C GLN A 34 3.70 7.55 3.68
N GLN A 35 3.49 8.88 3.63
CA GLN A 35 2.25 9.49 3.16
C GLN A 35 2.05 9.26 1.66
N LYS A 36 3.12 9.29 0.86
CA LYS A 36 3.07 8.96 -0.57
C LYS A 36 2.67 7.50 -0.80
N ILE A 37 3.22 6.57 -0.02
CA ILE A 37 2.84 5.15 -0.09
C ILE A 37 1.35 5.00 0.25
N ILE A 38 0.87 5.64 1.32
CA ILE A 38 -0.54 5.58 1.71
C ILE A 38 -1.44 6.12 0.59
N ALA A 39 -1.12 7.30 0.05
CA ALA A 39 -1.91 7.90 -1.02
C ALA A 39 -1.98 7.01 -2.28
N ALA A 40 -0.85 6.41 -2.68
CA ALA A 40 -0.81 5.50 -3.82
C ALA A 40 -1.66 4.24 -3.59
N LEU A 41 -1.64 3.69 -2.37
CA LEU A 41 -2.48 2.53 -2.01
C LEU A 41 -3.97 2.88 -1.97
N GLU A 42 -4.33 4.06 -1.44
CA GLU A 42 -5.71 4.56 -1.43
C GLU A 42 -6.23 4.79 -2.84
N GLU A 43 -5.42 5.38 -3.72
CA GLU A 43 -5.77 5.59 -5.12
C GLU A 43 -5.96 4.26 -5.85
N ALA A 44 -5.03 3.31 -5.70
CA ALA A 44 -5.14 1.99 -6.31
C ALA A 44 -6.41 1.25 -5.83
N LEU A 45 -6.73 1.35 -4.53
CA LEU A 45 -7.96 0.78 -3.98
C LEU A 45 -9.21 1.45 -4.54
N PHE A 46 -9.20 2.78 -4.68
CA PHE A 46 -10.30 3.53 -5.27
C PHE A 46 -10.53 3.10 -6.73
N GLN A 47 -9.47 3.03 -7.53
CA GLN A 47 -9.54 2.57 -8.93
C GLN A 47 -10.08 1.13 -9.02
N ALA A 48 -9.56 0.20 -8.21
CA ALA A 48 -10.00 -1.18 -8.21
C ALA A 48 -11.49 -1.32 -7.86
N LYS A 49 -11.97 -0.57 -6.87
CA LYS A 49 -13.40 -0.52 -6.51
C LYS A 49 -14.25 0.08 -7.64
N GLY A 50 -13.77 1.14 -8.28
CA GLY A 50 -14.43 1.74 -9.44
C GLY A 50 -14.58 0.72 -10.58
N GLN A 51 -13.51 -0.01 -10.90
CA GLN A 51 -13.53 -1.07 -11.92
C GLN A 51 -14.46 -2.23 -11.55
N MET A 52 -14.52 -2.63 -10.28
CA MET A 52 -15.43 -3.68 -9.82
C MET A 52 -16.92 -3.31 -9.97
N LEU A 53 -17.22 -2.02 -10.10
CA LEU A 53 -18.57 -1.49 -10.31
C LEU A 53 -18.88 -1.20 -11.79
N LEU A 54 -17.90 -1.37 -12.70
CA LEU A 54 -18.15 -1.28 -14.13
C LEU A 54 -18.78 -2.58 -14.62
N PRO A 55 -19.83 -2.53 -15.46
CA PRO A 55 -20.35 -3.72 -16.11
C PRO A 55 -19.30 -4.28 -17.09
N ASP A 56 -19.21 -5.61 -17.19
CA ASP A 56 -18.23 -6.32 -18.04
C ASP A 56 -18.36 -6.05 -19.56
N TYR A 57 -19.35 -5.27 -19.98
CA TYR A 57 -19.58 -4.97 -21.39
C TYR A 57 -18.81 -3.73 -21.84
N VAL A 58 -17.80 -3.98 -22.67
CA VAL A 58 -17.27 -3.04 -23.65
C VAL A 58 -18.12 -3.22 -24.91
N ASP A 59 -18.79 -2.17 -25.37
CA ASP A 59 -19.49 -2.14 -26.67
C ASP A 59 -18.49 -2.19 -27.85
#